data_AF-A0A382S8L2-F1
#
_entry.id   AF-A0A382S8L2-F1
#
_cell.length_a   1.000
_cell.length_b   1.000
_cell.length_c   1.000
_cell.angle_alpha   90.00
_cell.angle_beta   90.00
_cell.angle_gamma   90.00
#
_symmetry.space_group_name_H-M   'P 1'
#
loop_
_entity.id
_entity.type
_entity.pdbx_description
1 polymer ?
#
loop_
_entity_poly.entity_id
_entity_poly.type
_entity_poly.pdbx_seq_one_letter_code
_entity_poly.pdbx_strand_id
1 'polypeptide(L)'
;MQEARRMVIGTKSYKACLKVTLTTPDGERFEEEIDVILSADSKEDVQERLRDLTASVSVEDVRITSVHHVGRKTKLGQSQGES
;
A
#
# COMPACT_ATOMS: atom_id res chain seq x y z
N MET A 1 -43.35 16.50 9.88
CA MET A 1 -41.90 16.39 10.16
C MET A 1 -41.20 16.45 8.82
N GLN A 2 -40.37 17.47 8.59
CA GLN A 2 -39.66 17.61 7.31
C GLN A 2 -38.53 16.58 7.28
N GLU A 3 -38.57 15.67 6.31
CA GLU A 3 -37.41 14.84 5.97
C GLU A 3 -36.30 15.78 5.51
N ALA A 4 -35.28 15.92 6.35
CA ALA A 4 -34.05 16.57 5.95
C ALA A 4 -33.43 15.71 4.84
N ARG A 5 -33.60 16.15 3.59
CA ARG A 5 -32.79 15.68 2.46
C ARG A 5 -31.33 15.85 2.86
N ARG A 6 -30.66 14.76 3.23
CA ARG A 6 -29.20 14.71 3.34
C ARG A 6 -28.64 15.14 1.99
N MET A 7 -28.14 16.36 1.95
CA MET A 7 -27.35 16.87 0.84
C MET A 7 -26.09 15.99 0.79
N VAL A 8 -25.99 15.10 -0.20
CA VAL A 8 -24.80 14.27 -0.42
C VAL A 8 -23.71 15.21 -0.96
N ILE A 9 -22.98 15.85 -0.05
CA ILE A 9 -21.70 16.49 -0.38
C ILE A 9 -20.79 15.35 -0.82
N GLY A 10 -20.32 15.39 -2.05
CA GLY A 10 -19.76 14.25 -2.79
C GLY A 10 -18.95 13.26 -1.96
N THR A 11 -19.21 11.96 -2.18
CA THR A 11 -18.58 10.84 -1.49
C THR A 11 -17.06 11.06 -1.38
N LYS A 12 -16.57 11.25 -0.16
CA LYS A 12 -15.14 11.34 0.10
C LYS A 12 -14.54 9.95 0.19
N SER A 13 -13.38 9.78 -0.42
CA SER A 13 -12.60 8.55 -0.34
C SER A 13 -11.37 8.79 0.51
N TYR A 14 -11.08 7.84 1.39
CA TYR A 14 -9.96 7.86 2.32
C TYR A 14 -9.02 6.71 1.98
N LYS A 15 -7.72 6.97 2.11
CA LYS A 15 -6.66 6.02 1.87
C LYS A 15 -6.12 5.54 3.21
N ALA A 16 -6.25 4.24 3.48
CA ALA A 16 -5.65 3.58 4.63
C ALA A 16 -4.46 2.74 4.16
N CYS A 17 -3.27 3.03 4.68
CA CYS A 17 -2.08 2.23 4.41
C CYS A 17 -1.99 1.11 5.47
N LEU A 18 -1.86 -0.12 5.00
CA LEU A 18 -1.67 -1.31 5.82
C LEU A 18 -0.27 -1.86 5.54
N LYS A 19 0.50 -2.08 6.59
CA LYS A 19 1.77 -2.80 6.49
C LYS A 19 1.50 -4.29 6.54
N VAL A 20 2.03 -5.04 5.58
CA VAL A 20 1.93 -6.49 5.52
C VAL A 20 3.33 -7.09 5.50
N THR A 21 3.51 -8.13 6.31
CA THR A 21 4.74 -8.92 6.33
C THR A 21 4.46 -10.26 5.65
N LEU A 22 5.16 -10.51 4.55
CA LEU A 22 5.16 -11.78 3.83
C LEU A 22 6.32 -12.62 4.33
N THR A 23 6.09 -13.90 4.61
CA THR A 23 7.14 -14.84 5.02
C THR A 23 7.14 -16.04 4.07
N THR A 24 8.28 -16.34 3.47
CA THR A 24 8.45 -17.53 2.61
C THR A 24 8.57 -18.81 3.43
N PRO A 25 8.43 -19.99 2.80
CA PRO A 25 8.56 -21.27 3.48
C PRO A 25 9.92 -21.52 4.15
N ASP A 26 11.00 -20.91 3.66
CA ASP A 26 12.35 -20.96 4.23
C ASP A 26 12.61 -19.89 5.30
N GLY A 27 11.62 -19.02 5.57
CA GLY A 27 11.65 -18.05 6.65
C GLY A 27 12.17 -16.66 6.25
N GLU A 28 12.46 -16.41 4.97
CA GLU A 28 12.72 -15.05 4.47
C GLU A 28 11.48 -14.17 4.67
N ARG A 29 11.70 -12.90 5.06
CA ARG A 29 10.63 -11.95 5.37
C ARG A 29 10.74 -10.71 4.50
N PHE A 30 9.61 -10.29 3.97
CA PHE A 30 9.46 -9.07 3.18
C PHE A 30 8.36 -8.23 3.81
N GLU A 31 8.59 -6.92 3.89
CA GLU A 31 7.59 -5.97 4.36
C GLU A 31 7.11 -5.14 3.18
N GLU A 32 5.81 -5.11 2.97
CA GLU A 32 5.16 -4.37 1.90
C GLU A 32 4.06 -3.49 2.48
N GLU A 33 3.76 -2.40 1.77
CA GLU A 33 2.63 -1.53 2.10
C GLU A 33 1.51 -1.73 1.09
N ILE A 34 0.29 -1.89 1.59
CA ILE A 34 -0.91 -2.04 0.78
C ILE A 34 -1.85 -0.90 1.10
N ASP A 35 -2.33 -0.25 0.06
CA ASP A 35 -3.27 0.85 0.19
C ASP A 35 -4.71 0.38 -0.04
N VAL A 36 -5.56 0.61 0.96
CA VAL A 36 -7.00 0.36 0.87
C VAL A 36 -7.75 1.69 0.73
N ILE A 37 -8.58 1.78 -0.31
CA ILE A 37 -9.42 2.96 -0.56
C ILE A 37 -10.83 2.69 -0.03
N LEU A 38 -11.29 3.57 0.86
CA LEU A 38 -12.57 3.46 1.55
C LEU A 38 -13.40 4.72 1.33
N SER A 39 -14.63 4.55 0.85
CA SER A 39 -15.61 5.64 0.82
C SER A 39 -16.29 5.78 2.19
N ALA A 40 -16.39 7.01 2.68
CA ALA A 40 -17.05 7.35 3.93
C ALA A 40 -17.49 8.82 3.98
N ASP A 41 -18.42 9.13 4.90
CA ASP A 41 -18.94 10.49 5.10
C ASP A 41 -17.92 11.37 5.86
N SER A 42 -17.07 10.77 6.71
CA SER A 42 -16.01 11.45 7.48
C SER A 42 -14.77 10.57 7.70
N LYS A 43 -13.70 11.16 8.25
CA LYS A 43 -12.48 10.41 8.60
C LYS A 43 -12.69 9.57 9.86
N GLU A 44 -13.47 10.08 10.79
CA GLU A 44 -13.83 9.46 12.06
C GLU A 44 -14.59 8.16 11.81
N ASP A 45 -15.53 8.15 10.85
CA ASP A 45 -16.24 6.93 10.44
C ASP A 45 -15.29 5.87 9.88
N VAL A 46 -14.26 6.28 9.13
CA VAL A 46 -13.23 5.35 8.63
C VAL A 46 -12.41 4.78 9.77
N GLN A 47 -12.02 5.61 10.74
CA GLN A 47 -11.26 5.16 11.91
C GLN A 47 -12.06 4.18 12.77
N GLU A 48 -13.35 4.42 12.98
CA GLU A 48 -14.22 3.51 13.70
C GLU A 48 -14.36 2.17 12.98
N ARG A 49 -14.59 2.20 11.66
CA ARG A 49 -14.69 0.98 10.83
C ARG A 49 -13.40 0.15 10.81
N LEU A 50 -12.24 0.81 10.93
CA LEU A 50 -10.93 0.15 10.89
C LEU A 50 -10.39 -0.26 12.26
N ARG A 51 -11.03 0.16 13.36
CA ARG A 51 -10.53 -0.04 14.74
C ARG A 51 -10.25 -1.51 15.06
N ASP A 52 -11.11 -2.40 14.59
CA ASP A 52 -11.02 -3.85 14.80
C ASP A 52 -10.93 -4.60 13.46
N LEU A 53 -10.26 -3.97 12.48
CA LEU A 53 -10.09 -4.55 11.15
C LEU A 53 -9.42 -5.93 11.26
N THR A 54 -10.13 -6.95 10.80
CA THR A 54 -9.56 -8.27 10.55
C THR A 54 -9.28 -8.40 9.06
N ALA A 55 -8.05 -8.77 8.70
CA ALA A 55 -7.67 -9.05 7.33
C ALA A 55 -7.34 -10.54 7.18
N SER A 56 -7.77 -11.14 6.08
CA SER A 56 -7.37 -12.48 5.66
C SER A 56 -6.85 -12.41 4.24
N VAL A 57 -5.79 -13.15 3.95
CA VAL A 57 -5.16 -13.20 2.63
C VAL A 57 -5.15 -14.65 2.16
N SER A 58 -5.71 -14.89 0.99
CA SER A 58 -5.58 -16.15 0.26
C SER A 58 -4.70 -15.94 -0.96
N VAL A 59 -3.73 -16.83 -1.17
CA VAL A 59 -2.88 -16.83 -2.36
C VAL A 59 -3.43 -17.89 -3.31
N GLU A 60 -4.10 -17.44 -4.37
CA GLU A 60 -4.67 -18.33 -5.39
C GLU A 60 -3.71 -18.57 -6.56
N ASP A 61 -3.02 -17.51 -7.01
CA ASP A 61 -2.06 -17.52 -8.12
C ASP A 61 -0.91 -16.56 -7.83
N VAL A 62 0.31 -16.89 -8.27
CA VAL A 62 1.50 -16.04 -8.12
C VAL A 62 2.09 -15.74 -9.49
N ARG A 63 2.00 -14.48 -9.91
CA ARG A 63 2.55 -14.01 -11.18
C ARG A 63 3.83 -13.23 -10.96
N ILE A 64 4.91 -13.67 -11.61
CA ILE A 64 6.24 -13.10 -11.47
C ILE A 64 6.58 -12.31 -12.74
N THR A 65 6.98 -11.05 -12.57
CA THR A 65 7.52 -10.21 -13.64
C THR A 65 8.84 -9.59 -13.19
N SER A 66 9.76 -9.35 -14.12
CA SER A 66 11.04 -8.71 -13.80
C SER A 66 10.88 -7.19 -13.80
N VAL A 67 11.46 -6.54 -12.78
CA VAL A 67 11.58 -5.09 -12.72
C VAL A 67 13.04 -4.71 -12.92
N HIS A 68 13.32 -3.89 -13.93
CA HIS A 68 14.66 -3.38 -14.20
C HIS A 68 14.79 -1.95 -13.67
N HIS A 69 15.61 -1.77 -12.64
CA HIS A 69 15.95 -0.43 -12.17
C HIS A 69 16.93 0.22 -13.15
N VAL A 70 16.45 1.21 -13.89
CA VAL A 70 17.29 1.97 -14.83
C VAL A 70 18.08 3.03 -14.02
N GLY A 71 19.15 2.59 -13.38
CA GLY A 71 20.10 3.49 -12.75
C GLY A 71 20.91 4.26 -13.80
N ARG A 72 21.01 5.58 -13.66
CA ARG A 72 21.98 6.38 -14.43
C ARG A 72 23.37 6.07 -13.84
N LYS A 73 24.21 5.31 -14.55
CA LYS A 73 25.64 5.17 -14.19
C LYS A 73 26.28 6.56 -14.26
N THR A 74 26.41 7.25 -13.14
CA THR A 74 27.34 8.37 -13.04
C THR A 74 28.73 7.78 -13.10
N LYS A 75 29.40 7.95 -14.25
CA LYS A 75 30.80 7.59 -14.46
C LYS A 75 31.65 8.49 -13.56
N LEU A 76 31.79 8.14 -12.28
CA LEU A 76 32.82 8.71 -11.43
C LEU A 76 34.16 8.12 -11.88
N GLY A 77 35.13 9.03 -12.04
CA GLY A 77 36.30 8.89 -12.89
C GLY A 77 37.10 7.60 -12.72
N GLN A 78 37.60 7.13 -13.86
CA GLN A 78 38.82 6.34 -13.89
C GLN A 78 39.94 7.18 -13.25
N SER A 79 40.39 6.81 -12.06
CA SER A 79 41.79 7.04 -11.68
C SER A 79 42.47 5.69 -11.74
N GLN A 80 43.18 5.45 -12.84
CA GLN A 80 44.22 4.44 -12.92
C GLN A 80 45.23 4.69 -11.81
N GLY A 81 45.64 3.62 -11.16
CA GLY A 81 46.68 3.61 -10.14
C GLY A 81 47.03 2.16 -9.82
N GLU A 82 47.59 1.45 -10.80
CA GLU A 82 48.41 0.27 -10.55
C GLU A 82 49.88 0.71 -10.60
N SER A 83 50.59 0.39 -9.51
CA SER A 83 52.05 0.29 -9.32
C SER A 83 52.97 1.44 -9.69
#